data_AF-A0A426XWV4-F1
#
_entry.id   AF-A0A426XWV4-F1
#
_cell.length_a   1.000
_cell.length_b   1.000
_cell.length_c   1.000
_cell.angle_alpha   90.00
_cell.angle_beta   90.00
_cell.angle_gamma   90.00
#
_symmetry.space_group_name_H-M   'P 1'
#
loop_
_entity.id
_entity.type
_entity.pdbx_description
1 polymer ?
#
loop_
_entity_poly.entity_id
_entity_poly.type
_entity_poly.pdbx_seq_one_letter_code
_entity_poly.pdbx_strand_id
1 'polypeptide(L)'
;MVPTLAGYTNQQKLKTEGFLVQQSVIVLVDAGSTHKFMSSKVDAHLMLQKEDYNGFEVKVANDQILKCNRKYPRVKLSLQERDVVVDFFLLPLDGFDIVLGIDWLSTIGNFSKLTMKFFKKGKQLILRQSPTTTTTTQHLEGVPKEKSTS
;
A
#
# COMPACT_ATOMS: atom_id res chain seq x y z
N MET A 1 -3.11 -21.19 -21.18
CA MET A 1 -1.97 -20.36 -21.61
C MET A 1 -2.16 -18.98 -20.98
N VAL A 2 -1.42 -18.69 -19.91
CA VAL A 2 -1.50 -17.42 -19.18
C VAL A 2 -0.55 -16.44 -19.88
N PRO A 3 -0.94 -15.20 -20.24
CA PRO A 3 -0.01 -14.28 -20.84
C PRO A 3 1.02 -13.86 -19.80
N THR A 4 2.29 -14.16 -20.07
CA THR A 4 3.44 -13.68 -19.32
C THR A 4 3.55 -12.16 -19.45
N LEU A 5 3.62 -11.46 -18.31
CA LEU A 5 3.74 -10.00 -18.20
C LEU A 5 5.18 -9.53 -18.55
N ALA A 6 5.63 -9.82 -19.76
CA ALA A 6 6.87 -9.28 -20.29
C ALA A 6 6.54 -7.98 -21.05
N GLY A 7 6.73 -6.81 -20.41
CA GLY A 7 6.76 -5.55 -21.17
C GLY A 7 6.26 -4.26 -20.51
N TYR A 8 5.72 -4.27 -19.29
CA TYR A 8 5.32 -3.01 -18.61
C TYR A 8 6.45 -2.44 -17.74
N THR A 9 7.52 -1.93 -18.36
CA THR A 9 8.51 -1.08 -17.68
C THR A 9 8.00 0.36 -17.55
N ASN A 10 6.88 0.50 -16.86
CA ASN A 10 6.52 1.76 -16.20
C ASN A 10 6.21 1.36 -14.77
N GLN A 11 7.25 1.24 -13.92
CA GLN A 11 7.06 0.94 -12.50
C GLN A 11 6.27 2.09 -11.89
N GLN A 12 4.95 1.96 -11.92
CA GLN A 12 4.02 2.91 -11.34
C GLN A 12 4.16 2.79 -9.82
N LYS A 13 4.93 3.71 -9.26
CA LYS A 13 5.17 3.79 -7.83
C LYS A 13 4.06 4.61 -7.20
N LEU A 14 3.27 3.97 -6.35
CA LEU A 14 2.22 4.61 -5.57
C LEU A 14 2.84 5.21 -4.31
N LYS A 15 2.48 6.44 -3.99
CA LYS A 15 2.96 7.15 -2.80
C LYS A 15 1.77 7.56 -1.94
N THR A 16 1.94 7.50 -0.63
CA THR A 16 1.04 8.09 0.35
C THR A 16 1.84 8.65 1.52
N GLU A 17 1.26 9.63 2.19
CA GLU A 17 1.76 10.08 3.48
C GLU A 17 1.26 9.13 4.58
N GLY A 18 2.06 8.97 5.61
CA GLY A 18 1.75 8.21 6.81
C GLY A 18 2.38 8.85 8.05
N PHE A 19 2.18 8.21 9.19
CA PHE A 19 2.80 8.60 10.45
C PHE A 19 3.41 7.40 11.17
N LEU A 20 4.64 7.57 11.64
CA LEU A 20 5.33 6.67 12.57
C LEU A 20 5.62 7.43 13.86
N VAL A 21 5.11 6.98 15.00
CA VAL A 21 5.37 7.61 16.32
C VAL A 21 5.22 9.15 16.24
N GLN A 22 4.10 9.60 15.66
CA GLN A 22 3.75 11.01 15.43
C GLN A 22 4.63 11.78 14.41
N GLN A 23 5.63 11.16 13.81
CA GLN A 23 6.42 11.74 12.73
C GLN A 23 5.78 11.45 11.36
N SER A 24 5.61 12.48 10.53
CA SER A 24 5.14 12.30 9.15
C SER A 24 6.21 11.60 8.31
N VAL A 25 5.78 10.63 7.51
CA VAL A 25 6.64 9.81 6.64
C VAL A 25 6.04 9.69 5.25
N ILE A 26 6.90 9.60 4.25
CA ILE A 26 6.53 9.29 2.87
C ILE A 26 6.64 7.78 2.64
N VAL A 27 5.51 7.17 2.34
CA VAL A 27 5.36 5.73 2.12
C VAL A 27 5.24 5.42 0.64
N LEU A 28 6.14 4.59 0.15
CA LEU A 28 6.09 3.99 -1.18
C LEU A 28 5.36 2.65 -1.12
N VAL A 29 4.38 2.44 -1.99
CA VAL A 29 3.76 1.14 -2.21
C VAL A 29 4.31 0.56 -3.51
N ASP A 30 5.05 -0.54 -3.39
CA ASP A 30 5.77 -1.18 -4.48
C ASP A 30 5.41 -2.66 -4.58
N ALA A 31 4.65 -3.02 -5.62
CA ALA A 31 4.27 -4.41 -5.88
C ALA A 31 5.45 -5.32 -6.21
N GLY A 32 6.60 -4.76 -6.61
CA GLY A 32 7.83 -5.51 -6.84
C GLY A 32 8.65 -5.76 -5.58
N SER A 33 8.29 -5.15 -4.43
CA SER A 33 9.02 -5.35 -3.19
C SER A 33 8.59 -6.65 -2.51
N THR A 34 9.57 -7.47 -2.14
CA THR A 34 9.37 -8.74 -1.42
C THR A 34 9.23 -8.55 0.09
N HIS A 35 9.69 -7.41 0.63
CA HIS A 35 9.68 -7.10 2.05
C HIS A 35 9.25 -5.66 2.31
N LYS A 36 9.11 -5.32 3.59
CA LYS A 36 8.69 -4.01 4.08
C LYS A 36 9.92 -3.34 4.64
N PHE A 37 10.29 -2.19 4.10
CA PHE A 37 11.52 -1.51 4.44
C PHE A 37 11.27 -0.16 5.10
N MET A 38 12.11 0.19 6.05
CA MET A 38 12.18 1.51 6.66
C MET A 38 13.55 2.11 6.38
N SER A 39 13.56 3.40 6.05
CA SER A 39 14.79 4.15 5.85
C SER A 39 15.52 4.32 7.18
N SER A 40 16.81 4.00 7.17
CA SER A 40 17.72 4.29 8.29
C SER A 40 17.82 5.79 8.62
N LYS A 41 17.27 6.70 7.80
CA LYS A 41 17.16 8.13 8.11
C LYS A 41 16.04 8.45 9.12
N VAL A 42 14.98 7.64 9.15
CA VAL A 42 13.85 7.80 10.09
C VAL A 42 14.20 7.24 11.47
N ASP A 43 15.05 6.21 11.49
CA ASP A 43 15.59 5.55 12.68
C ASP A 43 16.06 6.55 13.75
N ALA A 44 16.83 7.57 13.36
CA ALA A 44 17.44 8.53 14.30
C ALA A 44 16.44 9.24 15.23
N HIS A 45 15.16 9.28 14.84
CA HIS A 45 14.11 9.97 15.59
C HIS A 45 13.13 9.02 16.28
N LEU A 46 13.18 7.73 15.95
CA LEU A 46 12.30 6.72 16.50
C LEU A 46 12.95 6.07 17.71
N MET A 47 12.42 6.35 18.91
CA MET A 47 12.79 5.68 20.18
C MET A 47 12.28 4.23 20.23
N LEU A 48 12.36 3.50 19.12
CA LEU A 48 11.90 2.13 18.96
C LEU A 48 13.05 1.16 19.19
N GLN A 49 12.76 -0.02 19.74
CA GLN A 49 13.77 -1.06 19.89
C GLN A 49 14.02 -1.79 18.58
N LYS A 50 15.30 -1.89 18.21
CA LYS A 50 15.75 -2.65 17.04
C LYS A 50 16.09 -4.06 17.49
N GLU A 51 15.81 -5.02 16.62
CA GLU A 51 16.28 -6.39 16.77
C GLU A 51 17.33 -6.68 15.70
N ASP A 52 18.40 -7.35 16.12
CA ASP A 52 19.31 -7.99 15.18
C ASP A 52 18.60 -9.19 14.54
N TYR A 53 18.87 -9.41 13.26
CA TYR A 53 18.25 -10.44 12.45
C TYR A 53 19.32 -11.18 11.66
N ASN A 54 19.13 -12.48 11.42
CA ASN A 54 20.12 -13.34 10.75
C ASN A 54 20.44 -12.92 9.31
N GLY A 55 19.60 -12.03 8.78
CA GLY A 55 19.88 -11.19 7.65
C GLY A 55 19.66 -11.85 6.29
N PHE A 56 19.46 -11.01 5.28
CA PHE A 56 19.25 -11.40 3.90
C PHE A 56 19.75 -10.29 2.97
N GLU A 57 19.92 -10.62 1.71
CA GLU A 57 20.35 -9.68 0.68
C GLU A 57 19.17 -9.22 -0.16
N VAL A 58 19.15 -7.93 -0.48
CA VAL A 58 18.11 -7.30 -1.29
C VAL A 58 18.78 -6.58 -2.45
N LYS A 59 18.36 -6.91 -3.67
CA LYS A 59 18.72 -6.15 -4.85
C LYS A 59 17.79 -4.95 -4.98
N VAL A 60 18.34 -3.74 -4.92
CA VAL A 60 17.58 -2.49 -5.05
C VAL A 60 17.59 -1.95 -6.49
N ALA A 61 16.86 -0.87 -6.74
CA ALA A 61 16.58 -0.36 -8.08
C ALA A 61 17.80 0.10 -8.90
N ASN A 62 18.92 0.44 -8.24
CA ASN A 62 20.20 0.78 -8.89
C ASN A 62 21.10 -0.45 -9.08
N ASP A 63 20.52 -1.65 -9.04
CA ASP A 63 21.18 -2.95 -9.12
C ASP A 63 22.15 -3.28 -7.96
N GLN A 64 22.27 -2.41 -6.95
CA GLN A 64 23.07 -2.67 -5.77
C GLN A 64 22.43 -3.77 -4.91
N ILE A 65 23.28 -4.63 -4.33
CA ILE A 65 22.88 -5.61 -3.34
C ILE A 65 23.17 -5.04 -1.95
N LEU A 66 22.14 -4.96 -1.12
CA LEU A 66 22.23 -4.48 0.26
C LEU A 66 21.94 -5.62 1.22
N LYS A 67 22.82 -5.77 2.22
CA LYS A 67 22.57 -6.69 3.33
C LYS A 67 21.66 -6.03 4.34
N CYS A 68 20.52 -6.66 4.60
CA CYS A 68 19.63 -6.29 5.68
C CYS A 68 19.86 -7.25 6.85
N ASN A 69 20.28 -6.74 8.02
CA ASN A 69 20.53 -7.53 9.23
C ASN A 69 19.84 -6.96 10.48
N ARG A 70 18.97 -5.96 10.29
CA ARG A 70 18.24 -5.29 11.37
C ARG A 70 16.79 -5.15 11.01
N LYS A 71 15.92 -5.24 12.00
CA LYS A 71 14.49 -4.97 11.87
C LYS A 71 13.95 -4.18 13.04
N TYR A 72 12.85 -3.47 12.79
CA TYR A 72 11.95 -2.98 13.81
C TYR A 72 10.70 -3.86 13.85
N PRO A 73 10.48 -4.63 14.92
CA PRO A 73 9.27 -5.42 15.06
C PRO A 73 8.08 -4.55 15.48
N ARG A 74 6.90 -4.93 15.01
CA ARG A 74 5.60 -4.44 15.46
C ARG A 74 5.49 -2.92 15.55
N VAL A 75 5.97 -2.24 14.51
CA VAL A 75 5.87 -0.79 14.42
C VAL A 75 4.46 -0.40 14.01
N LYS A 76 3.84 0.49 14.79
CA LYS A 76 2.56 1.10 14.45
C LYS A 76 2.77 2.15 13.36
N LEU A 77 2.28 1.87 12.16
CA LEU A 77 2.19 2.79 11.04
C LEU A 77 0.74 3.25 10.87
N SER A 78 0.52 4.55 10.98
CA SER A 78 -0.76 5.17 10.67
C SER A 78 -0.77 5.63 9.23
N LEU A 79 -1.74 5.15 8.45
CA LEU A 79 -2.01 5.60 7.08
C LEU A 79 -3.42 6.16 7.03
N GLN A 80 -3.52 7.48 6.89
CA GLN A 80 -4.80 8.18 6.90
C GLN A 80 -5.58 7.84 8.19
N GLU A 81 -6.79 7.27 8.08
CA GLU A 81 -7.65 6.91 9.23
C GLU A 81 -7.42 5.46 9.73
N ARG A 82 -6.29 4.83 9.36
CA ARG A 82 -6.02 3.42 9.64
C ARG A 82 -4.67 3.25 10.31
N ASP A 83 -4.64 2.36 11.29
CA ASP A 83 -3.41 1.94 11.96
C ASP A 83 -3.11 0.49 11.60
N VAL A 84 -1.86 0.22 11.26
CA VAL A 84 -1.35 -1.14 11.08
C VAL A 84 -0.06 -1.37 11.85
N VAL A 85 0.10 -2.60 12.31
CA VAL A 85 1.30 -3.06 13.02
C VAL A 85 2.11 -3.88 12.05
N VAL A 86 3.33 -3.41 11.76
CA VAL A 86 4.17 -3.95 10.69
C VAL A 86 5.60 -4.13 11.19
N ASP A 87 6.22 -5.24 10.79
CA ASP A 87 7.65 -5.45 10.94
C ASP A 87 8.38 -4.81 9.75
N PHE A 88 9.37 -3.97 10.04
CA PHE A 88 10.18 -3.27 9.03
C PHE A 88 11.63 -3.72 9.05
N PHE A 89 12.19 -3.94 7.88
CA PHE A 89 13.60 -4.18 7.67
C PHE A 89 14.33 -2.86 7.36
N LEU A 90 15.50 -2.63 7.95
CA LEU A 90 16.22 -1.37 7.75
C LEU A 90 17.02 -1.41 6.44
N LEU A 91 16.82 -0.40 5.60
CA LEU A 91 17.66 -0.15 4.42
C LEU A 91 17.99 1.35 4.29
N PRO A 92 19.13 1.72 3.69
CA PRO A 92 19.36 3.09 3.25
C PRO A 92 18.45 3.38 2.04
N LEU A 93 17.37 4.14 2.26
CA LEU A 93 16.44 4.54 1.21
C LEU A 93 16.64 6.01 0.83
N ASP A 94 16.51 6.29 -0.46
CA ASP A 94 16.55 7.65 -1.01
C ASP A 94 15.18 8.06 -1.56
N GLY A 95 14.72 9.25 -1.15
CA GLY A 95 13.46 9.85 -1.58
C GLY A 95 12.19 9.33 -0.90
N PHE A 96 12.32 8.33 0.00
CA PHE A 96 11.22 7.71 0.74
C PHE A 96 11.66 7.30 2.14
N ASP A 97 10.69 7.27 3.05
CA ASP A 97 10.88 6.86 4.44
C ASP A 97 10.52 5.40 4.65
N ILE A 98 9.51 4.91 3.93
CA ILE A 98 9.00 3.53 4.03
C ILE A 98 8.75 2.97 2.63
N VAL A 99 9.08 1.69 2.43
CA VAL A 99 8.60 0.89 1.30
C VAL A 99 7.73 -0.24 1.83
N LEU A 100 6.52 -0.34 1.33
CA LEU A 100 5.62 -1.45 1.59
C LEU A 100 5.42 -2.23 0.30
N GLY A 101 5.34 -3.57 0.40
CA GLY A 101 4.99 -4.45 -0.71
C GLY A 101 3.58 -4.18 -1.25
N ILE A 102 2.97 -5.09 -2.01
CA ILE A 102 1.50 -5.04 -2.23
C ILE A 102 0.76 -6.08 -1.38
N ASP A 103 1.47 -7.04 -0.80
CA ASP A 103 0.97 -8.08 0.10
C ASP A 103 0.33 -7.48 1.37
N TRP A 104 0.98 -6.49 1.98
CA TRP A 104 0.52 -5.83 3.20
C TRP A 104 -0.77 -5.06 3.00
N LEU A 105 -1.10 -4.67 1.76
CA LEU A 105 -2.34 -3.97 1.50
C LEU A 105 -3.45 -4.77 2.16
N SER A 106 -3.53 -6.10 1.95
CA SER A 106 -4.59 -6.94 2.54
C SER A 106 -4.79 -6.76 4.06
N THR A 107 -3.74 -6.39 4.80
CA THR A 107 -3.76 -6.16 6.25
C THR A 107 -4.47 -4.88 6.68
N ILE A 108 -4.60 -3.88 5.79
CA ILE A 108 -5.30 -2.63 6.10
C ILE A 108 -6.81 -2.70 5.83
N GLY A 109 -7.28 -3.87 5.36
CA GLY A 109 -8.68 -4.15 5.08
C GLY A 109 -9.16 -3.39 3.85
N ASN A 110 -10.31 -2.71 3.98
CA ASN A 110 -10.96 -2.05 2.85
C ASN A 110 -10.17 -0.81 2.39
N PHE A 111 -9.42 -0.95 1.28
CA PHE A 111 -8.67 0.11 0.60
C PHE A 111 -9.52 1.25 0.04
N SER A 112 -10.84 1.10 0.00
CA SER A 112 -11.74 2.09 -0.60
C SER A 112 -11.54 3.50 -0.04
N LYS A 113 -11.05 3.62 1.19
CA LYS A 113 -10.74 4.89 1.85
C LYS A 113 -9.32 5.42 1.62
N LEU A 114 -8.38 4.59 1.16
CA LEU A 114 -7.02 5.04 0.92
C LEU A 114 -6.95 5.91 -0.34
N THR A 115 -6.60 7.17 -0.14
CA THR A 115 -6.19 8.05 -1.24
C THR A 115 -4.74 7.77 -1.61
N MET A 116 -4.47 7.23 -2.79
CA MET A 116 -3.11 6.98 -3.26
C MET A 116 -2.72 7.96 -4.37
N LYS A 117 -1.52 8.53 -4.30
CA LYS A 117 -0.98 9.41 -5.33
C LYS A 117 -0.02 8.60 -6.22
N PHE A 118 -0.18 8.62 -7.54
CA PHE A 118 0.78 8.01 -8.47
C PHE A 118 1.10 8.95 -9.63
N PHE A 119 2.25 8.74 -10.25
CA PHE A 119 2.69 9.54 -11.39
C PHE A 119 2.64 8.69 -12.66
N LYS A 120 1.99 9.22 -13.71
CA LYS A 120 1.92 8.59 -15.04
C LYS A 120 2.24 9.64 -16.10
N LYS A 121 3.28 9.39 -16.90
CA LYS A 121 3.76 10.32 -17.96
C LYS A 121 3.96 11.77 -17.46
N GLY A 122 4.60 11.92 -16.29
CA GLY A 122 4.86 13.23 -15.66
C GLY A 122 3.64 13.91 -15.03
N LYS A 123 2.45 13.32 -15.12
CA LYS A 123 1.23 13.83 -14.47
C LYS A 123 0.96 13.08 -13.18
N GLN A 124 0.71 13.82 -12.10
CA GLN A 124 0.21 13.25 -10.86
C GLN A 124 -1.26 12.88 -11.02
N LEU A 125 -1.61 11.67 -10.60
CA LEU A 125 -2.95 11.13 -10.56
C LEU A 125 -3.26 10.72 -9.12
N ILE A 126 -4.53 10.86 -8.75
CA ILE A 126 -5.03 10.48 -7.43
C ILE A 126 -6.01 9.32 -7.64
N LEU A 127 -5.70 8.18 -7.05
CA LEU A 127 -6.60 7.04 -6.99
C LEU A 127 -7.43 7.14 -5.71
N ARG A 128 -8.75 7.17 -5.89
CA ARG A 128 -9.77 7.00 -4.85
C ARG A 128 -10.78 6.00 -5.39
N GLN A 129 -11.31 5.11 -4.56
CA GLN A 129 -12.50 4.37 -4.99
C GLN A 129 -13.73 5.29 -4.96
N SER A 130 -14.62 5.14 -5.94
CA SER A 130 -15.95 5.72 -5.93
C SER A 130 -16.81 5.02 -4.86
N PRO A 131 -17.71 5.73 -4.16
CA PRO A 131 -18.67 5.06 -3.29
C PRO A 131 -19.48 4.05 -4.12
N THR A 132 -19.44 2.78 -3.72
CA THR A 132 -20.29 1.75 -4.30
C THR A 132 -21.74 2.13 -4.02
N THR A 133 -22.47 2.56 -5.04
CA THR A 133 -23.93 2.59 -4.98
C THR A 133 -24.39 1.15 -4.82
N THR A 134 -24.84 0.79 -3.63
CA THR A 134 -25.70 -0.37 -3.41
C THR A 134 -26.84 -0.27 -4.41
N THR A 135 -26.88 -1.16 -5.39
CA THR A 135 -28.04 -1.30 -6.27
C THR A 135 -29.17 -1.85 -5.41
N THR A 136 -29.98 -0.97 -4.85
CA THR A 136 -31.32 -1.34 -4.37
C THR A 136 -32.12 -1.70 -5.61
N THR A 137 -32.33 -2.99 -5.83
CA THR A 137 -33.36 -3.46 -6.76
C THR A 137 -34.71 -2.97 -6.23
N GLN A 138 -35.14 -1.80 -6.69
CA GLN A 138 -36.55 -1.45 -6.61
C GLN A 138 -37.27 -2.32 -7.63
N HIS A 139 -37.93 -3.35 -7.11
CA HIS A 139 -38.91 -4.12 -7.86
C HIS A 139 -40.09 -3.18 -8.18
N LEU A 140 -40.04 -2.57 -9.36
CA LEU A 140 -41.20 -1.99 -10.02
C LEU A 140 -41.92 -3.14 -10.73
N GLU A 141 -42.98 -3.67 -10.14
CA GLU A 141 -44.06 -4.27 -10.92
C GLU A 141 -45.36 -3.55 -10.63
N GLY A 142 -45.89 -2.95 -11.69
CA GLY A 142 -47.14 -2.23 -11.71
C GLY A 142 -48.34 -3.16 -11.58
N VAL A 143 -49.34 -2.67 -10.88
CA VAL A 143 -50.75 -2.96 -11.16
C VAL A 143 -51.08 -2.17 -12.44
N PRO A 144 -51.77 -2.70 -13.48
CA PRO A 144 -53.21 -3.00 -13.32
C PRO A 144 -53.94 -3.97 -14.31
N LYS A 145 -55.14 -4.34 -13.84
CA LYS A 145 -56.45 -4.49 -14.54
C LYS A 145 -57.11 -5.87 -14.64
N GLU A 146 -58.35 -5.85 -14.15
CA GLU A 146 -59.45 -6.81 -14.29
C GLU A 146 -59.73 -7.25 -15.75
N LYS A 147 -60.16 -8.51 -15.94
CA LYS A 147 -61.55 -8.87 -16.32
C LYS A 147 -61.78 -10.38 -16.53
N SER A 148 -62.90 -10.83 -15.95
CA SER A 148 -63.93 -11.74 -16.50
C SER A 148 -63.67 -13.25 -16.73
N THR A 149 -64.46 -14.02 -15.95
CA THR A 149 -65.29 -15.20 -16.33
C THR A 149 -64.62 -16.45 -16.92
N SER A 150 -64.73 -17.58 -16.21
CA SER A 150 -65.88 -18.48 -16.36
C SER A 150 -66.07 -19.35 -15.11
#